data_AF-A0A931MYQ3-F1
#
_entry.id   AF-A0A931MYQ3-F1
#
_cell.length_a   1.000
_cell.length_b   1.000
_cell.length_c   1.000
_cell.angle_alpha   90.00
_cell.angle_beta   90.00
_cell.angle_gamma   90.00
#
_symmetry.space_group_name_H-M   'P 1'
#
loop_
_entity.id
_entity.type
_entity.pdbx_description
1 polymer ?
#
loop_
_entity_poly.entity_id
_entity_poly.type
_entity_poly.pdbx_seq_one_letter_code
_entity_poly.pdbx_strand_id
1 'polypeptide(L)' 'MATLRIDDCINDVCPLTGRLVAPDALTLYRGSVVGFATPARRDAFLAAILMFESARIVPVPARSCPADRTPGRVAA' A
#
# COMPACT_ATOMS: atom_id res chain seq x y z
N MET A 1 10.34 -3.33 23.78
CA MET A 1 9.64 -2.60 22.70
C MET A 1 10.72 -2.01 21.81
N ALA A 2 10.82 -2.46 20.56
CA ALA A 2 11.84 -1.97 19.64
C ALA A 2 11.48 -0.53 19.23
N THR A 3 12.21 0.44 19.76
CA THR A 3 12.09 1.85 19.39
C THR A 3 12.67 2.01 17.99
N LEU A 4 11.82 1.90 16.97
CA LEU A 4 12.22 2.19 15.60
C LEU A 4 12.66 3.65 15.53
N ARG A 5 13.83 3.92 14.98
CA ARG A 5 14.34 5.28 14.80
C ARG A 5 14.02 5.77 13.40
N ILE A 6 13.73 7.06 13.31
CA ILE A 6 13.51 7.71 12.02
C ILE A 6 14.78 7.76 11.17
N ASP A 7 15.95 7.71 11.81
CA ASP A 7 17.27 7.68 11.16
C ASP A 7 17.50 6.40 10.33
N ASP A 8 16.91 5.27 10.75
CA ASP A 8 16.97 4.01 10.01
C ASP A 8 15.96 3.95 8.84
N CYS A 9 15.13 4.99 8.67
CA CYS A 9 14.14 5.02 7.60
C CYS A 9 14.82 5.20 6.25
N ILE A 10 14.48 4.33 5.31
CA ILE A 10 14.97 4.44 3.92
C ILE A 10 14.34 5.62 3.17
N ASN A 11 13.34 6.27 3.76
CA ASN A 11 12.57 7.34 3.14
C ASN A 11 12.34 8.52 4.09
N ASP A 12 12.65 9.73 3.62
CA ASP A 12 12.33 10.98 4.31
C ASP A 12 10.88 11.44 4.06
N VAL A 13 10.28 10.94 2.98
CA VAL A 13 8.96 11.36 2.49
C VAL A 13 8.03 10.15 2.37
N CYS A 14 6.79 10.33 2.81
CA CYS A 14 5.73 9.34 2.77
C CYS A 14 5.31 9.08 1.31
N PRO A 15 5.42 7.83 0.80
CA PRO A 15 5.13 7.51 -0.61
C PRO A 15 3.66 7.66 -0.97
N LEU A 16 2.75 7.59 0.01
CA LEU A 16 1.30 7.72 -0.20
C LEU A 16 0.83 9.16 -0.37
N THR A 17 1.52 10.14 0.22
CA THR A 17 1.01 11.53 0.29
C THR A 17 2.04 12.62 0.06
N GLY A 18 3.32 12.28 -0.08
CA GLY A 18 4.38 13.28 -0.31
C GLY A 18 4.69 14.18 0.90
N ARG A 19 4.20 13.84 2.10
CA ARG A 19 4.52 14.55 3.35
C ARG A 19 5.70 13.91 4.07
N LEU A 20 6.39 14.68 4.92
CA LEU A 20 7.47 14.16 5.75
C LEU A 20 7.00 12.99 6.63
N VAL A 21 7.91 12.07 6.89
CA VAL A 21 7.68 10.93 7.77
C VAL A 21 7.60 11.35 9.24
N ALA A 22 6.76 10.67 10.01
CA ALA A 22 6.58 10.91 11.44
C ALA A 22 7.21 9.76 12.25
N PRO A 23 7.90 10.06 13.37
CA PRO A 23 8.60 9.05 14.18
C PRO A 23 7.65 8.04 14.83
N ASP A 24 6.39 8.40 15.03
CA ASP A 24 5.36 7.50 15.58
C ASP A 24 4.71 6.58 14.53
N ALA A 25 5.02 6.78 13.25
CA ALA A 25 4.40 6.09 12.12
C ALA A 25 5.41 5.29 11.30
N LEU A 26 6.27 4.53 11.99
CA LEU A 26 7.31 3.69 11.40
C LEU A 26 6.85 2.23 11.31
N THR A 27 7.34 1.51 10.29
CA THR A 27 7.15 0.06 10.15
C THR A 27 8.39 -0.60 9.58
N LEU A 28 8.56 -1.90 9.85
CA LEU A 28 9.56 -2.73 9.19
C LEU A 28 8.93 -3.41 7.98
N TYR A 29 9.53 -3.21 6.81
CA TYR A 29 9.14 -3.87 5.58
C TYR A 29 10.36 -4.53 4.94
N ARG A 30 10.32 -5.86 4.80
CA ARG A 30 11.40 -6.70 4.22
C ARG A 30 12.80 -6.42 4.82
N GLY A 31 12.85 -6.11 6.12
CA GLY A 31 14.11 -5.82 6.83
C GLY A 31 14.57 -4.35 6.77
N SER A 32 13.83 -3.48 6.08
CA SER A 32 14.09 -2.04 6.04
C SER A 32 13.04 -1.27 6.83
N VAL A 33 13.43 -0.20 7.50
CA VAL A 33 12.47 0.68 8.19
C VAL A 33 11.89 1.65 7.15
N VAL A 34 10.56 1.72 7.11
CA VAL A 34 9.81 2.65 6.25
C VAL A 34 8.98 3.56 7.12
N GLY A 35 9.12 4.86 6.91
CA GLY A 35 8.36 5.89 7.60
C GLY A 35 7.12 6.33 6.85
N PHE A 36 6.08 6.68 7.61
CA PHE A 36 4.83 7.24 7.08
C PHE A 36 4.51 8.55 7.77
N ALA A 37 3.69 9.38 7.11
CA ALA A 37 3.26 10.64 7.70
C ALA A 37 2.25 10.46 8.86
N THR A 38 1.51 9.34 8.90
CA THR A 38 0.55 9.02 9.98
C THR A 38 0.41 7.50 10.15
N PRO A 39 0.06 7.01 11.36
CA PRO A 39 -0.14 5.57 11.59
C PRO A 39 -1.26 4.99 10.72
N ALA A 40 -2.33 5.73 10.45
CA ALA A 40 -3.40 5.28 9.54
C ALA A 40 -2.88 5.00 8.12
N ARG A 41 -1.88 5.75 7.62
CA ARG A 41 -1.26 5.49 6.32
C ARG A 41 -0.32 4.30 6.34
N ARG A 42 0.40 4.09 7.46
CA ARG A 42 1.17 2.87 7.70
C ARG A 42 0.26 1.64 7.62
N ASP A 43 -0.90 1.69 8.27
CA ASP A 43 -1.83 0.56 8.31
C ASP A 43 -2.45 0.29 6.93
N ALA A 44 -2.79 1.34 6.17
CA ALA A 44 -3.24 1.21 4.79
C ALA A 44 -2.16 0.59 3.88
N PHE A 45 -0.89 0.93 4.09
CA PHE A 45 0.22 0.34 3.36
C PHE A 45 0.40 -1.16 3.69
N LEU A 46 0.33 -1.54 4.97
CA LEU A 46 0.40 -2.94 5.38
C LEU A 46 -0.76 -3.76 4.79
N ALA A 47 -1.97 -3.23 4.81
CA ALA A 47 -3.13 -3.87 4.19
C ALA A 47 -2.94 -4.06 2.67
N ALA A 48 -2.38 -3.06 1.97
CA ALA A 48 -2.08 -3.17 0.55
C ALA A 48 -1.03 -4.25 0.27
N ILE A 49 0.05 -4.31 1.06
CA ILE A 49 1.07 -5.38 0.95
C ILE A 49 0.43 -6.75 1.12
N LEU A 50 -0.36 -6.95 2.17
CA LEU A 50 -1.05 -8.21 2.41
C LEU A 50 -1.91 -8.61 1.21
N MET A 51 -2.63 -7.65 0.61
CA MET A 51 -3.43 -7.88 -0.59
C MET A 51 -2.58 -8.25 -1.81
N PHE A 52 -1.44 -7.59 -2.01
CA PHE A 52 -0.52 -7.92 -3.11
C PHE A 52 0.15 -9.27 -2.93
N GLU A 53 0.66 -9.57 -1.73
CA GLU A 53 1.35 -10.82 -1.43
C GLU A 53 0.38 -12.01 -1.49
N SER A 54 -0.83 -11.85 -0.95
CA SER A 54 -1.88 -12.88 -1.10
C SER A 54 -2.27 -13.09 -2.56
N ALA A 55 -2.38 -12.03 -3.37
CA ALA A 55 -2.63 -12.15 -4.81
C ALA A 55 -1.48 -12.78 -5.60
N ARG A 56 -0.24 -12.71 -5.10
CA ARG A 56 0.93 -13.37 -5.71
C ARG A 56 1.01 -14.86 -5.37
N ILE A 57 0.59 -15.25 -4.16
CA ILE A 57 0.65 -16.64 -3.68
C ILE A 57 -0.51 -17.47 -4.24
N VAL A 58 -1.70 -16.89 -4.31
CA VAL A 58 -2.85 -17.57 -4.93
C VAL A 58 -2.77 -17.37 -6.44
N PRO A 59 -2.74 -18.43 -7.27
CA PRO A 59 -2.90 -18.26 -8.70
C PRO A 59 -4.25 -17.60 -8.92
N VAL A 60 -4.25 -16.35 -9.37
CA VAL A 60 -5.47 -15.62 -9.69
C VAL A 60 -6.27 -16.48 -10.68
N PRO A 61 -7.42 -17.08 -10.31
CA PRO A 61 -8.35 -17.46 -11.36
C PRO A 61 -8.74 -16.14 -12.00
N ALA A 62 -8.36 -15.96 -13.27
CA ALA A 62 -8.47 -14.73 -14.03
C ALA A 62 -9.69 -13.94 -13.57
N ARG A 63 -9.47 -12.92 -12.72
CA ARG A 63 -10.58 -12.08 -12.25
C ARG A 63 -11.02 -11.34 -13.50
N SER A 64 -12.16 -11.76 -14.01
CA SER A 64 -12.87 -11.12 -15.11
C SER A 64 -12.81 -9.62 -14.88
N CYS A 65 -12.17 -8.93 -15.82
CA CYS A 65 -12.52 -7.56 -16.14
C CYS A 65 -14.05 -7.44 -16.03
N PRO A 66 -14.62 -6.43 -15.36
CA PRO A 66 -16.04 -6.15 -15.53
C PRO A 66 -16.22 -5.70 -16.98
N ALA A 67 -16.39 -6.66 -17.89
CA ALA A 67 -16.84 -6.47 -19.24
C ALA A 67 -18.36 -6.22 -19.20
N ASP A 68 -18.78 -5.16 -18.51
CA ASP A 68 -20.09 -4.57 -18.73
C ASP A 68 -20.04 -3.08 -18.44
N ARG A 69 -19.27 -2.39 -19.27
CA ARG A 69 -19.59 -1.00 -19.63
C ARG A 69 -20.00 -1.05 -21.09
N THR A 70 -21.19 -1.61 -21.35
CA THR A 70 -21.83 -1.55 -22.67
C THR A 70 -21.95 -0.08 -23.07
N PRO A 71 -21.29 0.43 -24.13
CA PRO A 71 -21.64 1.72 -24.69
C PRO A 71 -22.92 1.54 -25.51
N GLY A 72 -23.85 2.50 -25.35
CA GLY A 72 -25.23 2.43 -25.82
C GLY A 72 -25.41 1.92 -27.26
N ARG A 73 -26.32 0.96 -27.40
CA ARG A 73 -27.02 0.71 -28.67
C ARG A 73 -28.10 1.78 -28.79
N VAL A 74 -27.85 2.82 -29.58
CA VAL A 74 -28.91 3.69 -30.09
C VAL A 74 -29.77 2.83 -31.01
N ALA A 75 -31.02 2.60 -30.60
CA ALA A 75 -32.03 1.98 -31.45
C ALA A 75 -32.45 2.96 -32.56
N ALA A 76 -32.78 2.37 -33.72
CA ALA A 76 -33.02 2.96 -35.03
C ALA A 76 -34.04 4.11 -35.06
#